data_AF-A0A7C2ELC9-F1
#
_entry.id   AF-A0A7C2ELC9-F1
#
_cell.length_a   1.000
_cell.length_b   1.000
_cell.length_c   1.000
_cell.angle_alpha   90.00
_cell.angle_beta   90.00
_cell.angle_gamma   90.00
#
_symmetry.space_group_name_H-M   'P 1'
#
loop_
_entity.id
_entity.type
_entity.pdbx_description
1 polymer ?
#
loop_
_entity_poly.entity_id
_entity_poly.type
_entity_poly.pdbx_seq_one_letter_code
_entity_poly.pdbx_strand_id
1 'polypeptide(L)'
;MNYRSISEENGATHAIVIGGSMAGLVAARVLIDYFDRVTIIERDRLPEEPGPRKGVPQARHLHALLVRGRLILEELYPGIVDQLAEKGAPMTDLAADMAWLTPAGWGVRFKSDFGIIPVSRDLLEFWVRSRTAALPQVEFI
;
A
#
# COMPACT_ATOMS: atom_id res chain seq x y z
N MET A 1 -43.09 32.07 9.93
CA MET A 1 -41.89 31.69 9.17
C MET A 1 -41.27 30.52 9.92
N ASN A 2 -41.60 29.30 9.51
CA ASN A 2 -41.28 28.08 10.28
C ASN A 2 -39.93 27.54 9.81
N TYR A 3 -38.92 27.60 10.66
CA TYR A 3 -37.68 26.86 10.46
C TYR A 3 -38.00 25.39 10.75
N ARG A 4 -38.03 24.55 9.71
CA ARG A 4 -38.05 23.09 9.89
C ARG A 4 -36.72 22.72 10.54
N SER A 5 -36.76 22.18 11.76
CA SER A 5 -35.62 21.48 12.34
C SER A 5 -35.29 20.31 11.41
N ILE A 6 -34.10 20.34 10.81
CA ILE A 6 -33.56 19.19 10.11
C ILE A 6 -33.24 18.19 11.21
N SER A 7 -34.05 17.14 11.33
CA SER A 7 -33.71 15.95 12.08
C SER A 7 -32.43 15.38 11.47
N GLU A 8 -31.40 15.17 12.29
CA GLU A 8 -30.22 14.36 11.94
C GLU A 8 -30.69 12.92 11.70
N GLU A 9 -31.08 12.63 10.46
CA GLU A 9 -30.92 11.27 9.94
C GLU A 9 -29.41 11.05 9.86
N ASN A 10 -28.86 10.28 10.80
CA ASN A 10 -27.49 9.76 10.68
C ASN A 10 -27.45 8.79 9.49
N GLY A 11 -27.42 9.33 8.28
CA GLY A 11 -27.21 8.58 7.06
C GLY A 11 -25.83 7.92 7.08
N ALA A 12 -25.68 6.81 6.36
CA ALA A 12 -24.41 6.12 6.24
C ALA A 12 -23.31 7.08 5.78
N THR A 13 -22.20 7.08 6.50
CA THR A 13 -21.03 7.93 6.27
C THR A 13 -20.22 7.40 5.08
N HIS A 14 -19.84 8.29 4.16
CA HIS A 14 -19.14 7.90 2.93
C HIS A 14 -17.91 8.78 2.69
N ALA A 15 -16.75 8.15 2.50
CA ALA A 15 -15.52 8.81 2.08
C ALA A 15 -15.17 8.51 0.61
N ILE A 16 -14.55 9.49 -0.04
CA ILE A 16 -14.04 9.37 -1.42
C ILE A 16 -12.52 9.55 -1.38
N VAL A 17 -11.80 8.60 -1.98
CA VAL A 17 -10.35 8.68 -2.19
C VAL A 17 -10.09 8.87 -3.68
N ILE A 18 -9.44 9.97 -4.03
CA ILE A 18 -9.08 10.25 -5.43
C ILE A 18 -7.65 9.74 -5.67
N GLY A 19 -7.54 8.65 -6.42
CA GLY A 19 -6.29 7.98 -6.80
C GLY A 19 -6.15 6.58 -6.21
N GLY A 20 -5.94 5.58 -7.06
CA GLY A 20 -5.75 4.16 -6.70
C GLY A 20 -4.28 3.76 -6.55
N SER A 21 -3.41 4.70 -6.18
CA SER A 21 -2.00 4.42 -5.88
C SER A 21 -1.83 3.88 -4.46
N MET A 22 -0.63 3.42 -4.10
CA MET A 22 -0.31 2.98 -2.73
C MET A 22 -0.80 3.92 -1.62
N ALA A 23 -0.67 5.24 -1.79
CA ALA A 23 -1.15 6.19 -0.80
C ALA A 23 -2.68 6.16 -0.66
N GLY A 24 -3.41 6.12 -1.78
CA GLY A 24 -4.86 6.03 -1.80
C GLY A 24 -5.37 4.69 -1.26
N LEU A 25 -4.71 3.58 -1.60
CA LEU A 25 -5.07 2.25 -1.10
C LEU A 25 -4.92 2.14 0.42
N VAL A 26 -3.80 2.63 0.97
CA VAL A 26 -3.58 2.65 2.42
C VAL A 26 -4.54 3.62 3.11
N ALA A 27 -4.79 4.80 2.53
CA ALA A 27 -5.78 5.73 3.07
C ALA A 27 -7.18 5.12 3.10
N ALA A 28 -7.61 4.46 2.02
CA ALA A 28 -8.91 3.80 1.95
C ALA A 28 -9.06 2.72 3.03
N ARG A 29 -8.02 1.89 3.23
CA ARG A 29 -8.02 0.89 4.31
C ARG A 29 -8.15 1.50 5.71
N VAL A 30 -7.56 2.66 5.96
CA VAL A 30 -7.74 3.34 7.27
C VAL A 30 -9.13 3.98 7.36
N LEU A 31 -9.64 4.55 6.27
CA LEU A 31 -10.94 5.23 6.25
C LEU A 31 -12.11 4.28 6.54
N ILE A 32 -12.03 2.99 6.21
CA ILE A 32 -13.10 2.03 6.54
C ILE A 32 -13.29 1.83 8.05
N ASP A 33 -12.34 2.26 8.89
CA ASP A 33 -12.51 2.23 10.35
C ASP A 33 -13.39 3.39 10.85
N TYR A 34 -13.69 4.38 10.00
CA TYR A 34 -14.41 5.61 10.35
C TYR A 34 -15.64 5.89 9.46
N PHE A 35 -15.71 5.26 8.29
CA PHE A 35 -16.77 5.46 7.31
C PHE A 35 -17.42 4.13 6.92
N ASP A 36 -18.74 4.13 6.76
CA ASP A 36 -19.51 2.95 6.37
C ASP A 36 -19.18 2.48 4.94
N ARG A 37 -18.79 3.41 4.06
CA ARG A 37 -18.38 3.15 2.68
C ARG A 37 -17.16 3.99 2.31
N VAL A 38 -16.28 3.42 1.48
CA VAL A 38 -15.16 4.13 0.87
C VAL A 38 -15.13 3.84 -0.63
N THR A 39 -15.14 4.90 -1.44
CA THR A 39 -15.01 4.77 -2.90
C THR A 39 -13.65 5.31 -3.35
N ILE A 40 -12.89 4.49 -4.07
CA ILE A 40 -11.62 4.86 -4.69
C ILE A 40 -11.88 5.19 -6.16
N ILE A 41 -11.55 6.40 -6.58
CA ILE A 41 -11.66 6.83 -7.98
C ILE A 41 -10.26 6.78 -8.61
N GLU A 42 -10.06 5.93 -9.63
CA GLU A 42 -8.80 5.84 -10.37
C GLU A 42 -9.02 6.03 -11.86
N ARG A 43 -8.19 6.88 -12.47
CA ARG A 43 -8.24 7.17 -13.90
C ARG A 43 -7.68 6.00 -14.72
N ASP A 44 -6.63 5.37 -14.22
CA ASP A 44 -5.96 4.30 -14.93
C ASP A 44 -6.77 3.00 -14.92
N ARG A 45 -6.68 2.23 -16.01
CA ARG A 45 -7.12 0.84 -15.97
C ARG A 45 -6.17 0.05 -15.07
N LEU A 46 -6.71 -0.52 -14.00
CA LEU A 46 -5.97 -1.33 -13.04
C LEU A 46 -5.71 -2.73 -13.64
N PRO A 47 -4.45 -3.19 -13.71
CA PRO A 47 -4.12 -4.52 -14.21
C PRO A 47 -4.71 -5.65 -13.34
N GLU A 48 -5.11 -6.77 -13.96
CA GLU A 48 -5.61 -7.96 -13.26
C GLU A 48 -4.50 -8.81 -12.63
N GLU A 49 -3.24 -8.54 -13.01
CA GLU A 49 -2.03 -9.18 -12.50
C GLU A 49 -0.98 -8.10 -12.19
N PRO A 50 0.10 -8.40 -11.45
CA PRO A 50 1.23 -7.47 -11.29
C PRO A 50 1.75 -6.98 -12.65
N GLY A 51 1.63 -5.68 -12.91
CA GLY A 51 2.11 -5.10 -14.16
C GLY A 51 2.02 -3.57 -14.22
N PRO A 52 2.65 -2.96 -15.23
CA PRO A 52 2.79 -1.52 -15.34
C PRO A 52 1.46 -0.83 -15.68
N ARG A 53 1.31 0.41 -15.22
CA ARG A 53 0.21 1.30 -15.62
C ARG A 53 0.69 2.73 -15.84
N LYS A 54 -0.09 3.50 -16.60
CA LYS A 54 0.28 4.83 -17.11
C LYS A 54 0.65 5.83 -16.00
N GLY A 55 -0.08 5.84 -14.90
CA GLY A 55 0.09 6.74 -13.76
C GLY A 55 1.25 6.40 -12.82
N VAL A 56 2.01 5.32 -13.08
CA VAL A 56 3.15 4.90 -12.26
C VAL A 56 4.37 4.60 -13.14
N PRO A 57 4.85 5.54 -13.97
CA PRO A 57 5.99 5.31 -14.87
C PRO A 57 7.27 4.94 -14.11
N GLN A 58 7.42 5.43 -12.87
CA GLN A 58 8.54 5.13 -11.99
C GLN A 58 8.60 3.67 -11.54
N ALA A 59 7.54 2.86 -11.73
CA ALA A 59 7.47 1.46 -11.28
C ALA A 59 8.65 0.60 -11.77
N ARG A 60 9.30 1.00 -12.86
CA ARG A 60 10.47 0.35 -13.46
C ARG A 60 11.79 0.59 -12.70
N HIS A 61 11.82 1.52 -11.76
CA HIS A 61 13.01 1.77 -10.92
C HIS A 61 13.12 0.76 -9.78
N LEU A 62 14.29 0.71 -9.15
CA LEU A 62 14.48 -0.07 -7.93
C LEU A 62 13.51 0.40 -6.84
N HIS A 63 12.85 -0.55 -6.19
CA HIS A 63 11.97 -0.29 -5.05
C HIS A 63 12.30 -1.23 -3.90
N ALA A 64 12.15 -0.70 -2.70
CA ALA A 64 12.22 -1.46 -1.46
C ALA A 64 11.15 -0.94 -0.51
N LEU A 65 10.44 -1.86 0.15
CA LEU A 65 9.59 -1.52 1.28
C LEU A 65 10.46 -1.40 2.52
N LEU A 66 10.64 -0.16 2.98
CA LEU A 66 11.45 0.14 4.16
C LEU A 66 10.76 -0.34 5.43
N VAL A 67 11.57 -0.54 6.48
CA VAL A 67 11.17 -1.13 7.78
C VAL A 67 9.84 -0.58 8.29
N ARG A 68 9.67 0.75 8.39
CA ARG A 68 8.45 1.33 8.93
C ARG A 68 7.23 1.09 8.04
N GLY A 69 7.40 1.21 6.72
CA GLY A 69 6.33 0.91 5.76
C GLY A 69 5.91 -0.55 5.81
N ARG A 70 6.88 -1.47 5.97
CA ARG A 70 6.63 -2.90 6.17
C ARG A 70 5.80 -3.18 7.41
N LEU A 71 6.19 -2.63 8.55
CA LEU A 71 5.46 -2.82 9.81
C LEU A 71 4.02 -2.29 9.70
N ILE A 72 3.83 -1.12 9.09
CA ILE A 72 2.50 -0.53 8.89
C ILE A 72 1.65 -1.40 7.95
N LEU A 73 2.19 -1.88 6.84
CA LEU A 73 1.43 -2.73 5.92
C LEU A 73 1.07 -4.07 6.55
N GLU A 74 1.95 -4.65 7.37
CA GLU A 74 1.66 -5.87 8.12
C GLU A 74 0.54 -5.68 9.15
N GLU A 75 0.50 -4.52 9.82
CA GLU A 75 -0.60 -4.17 10.75
C GLU A 75 -1.93 -3.97 10.01
N LEU A 76 -1.91 -3.25 8.89
CA LEU A 76 -3.13 -2.96 8.12
C LEU A 76 -3.65 -4.17 7.33
N TYR A 77 -2.74 -5.05 6.91
CA TYR A 77 -3.00 -6.23 6.10
C TYR A 77 -2.22 -7.45 6.64
N PRO A 78 -2.67 -8.07 7.75
CA PRO A 78 -1.95 -9.19 8.36
C PRO A 78 -1.59 -10.31 7.38
N GLY A 79 -0.33 -10.74 7.39
CA GLY A 79 0.24 -11.75 6.49
C GLY A 79 0.62 -11.23 5.11
N ILE A 80 0.68 -9.92 4.87
CA ILE A 80 1.10 -9.37 3.57
C ILE A 80 2.60 -9.57 3.34
N VAL A 81 3.42 -9.54 4.39
CA VAL A 81 4.86 -9.78 4.28
C VAL A 81 5.13 -11.20 3.80
N ASP A 82 4.50 -12.20 4.40
CA ASP A 82 4.67 -13.60 4.00
C ASP A 82 4.16 -13.84 2.58
N GLN A 83 3.02 -13.23 2.23
CA GLN A 83 2.49 -13.27 0.87
C GLN A 83 3.47 -12.68 -0.17
N LEU A 84 4.12 -11.56 0.14
CA LEU A 84 5.14 -10.98 -0.74
C LEU A 84 6.36 -11.89 -0.86
N ALA A 85 6.80 -12.50 0.23
CA ALA A 85 7.90 -13.46 0.24
C ALA A 85 7.61 -14.68 -0.64
N GLU A 86 6.43 -15.27 -0.53
CA GLU A 86 5.97 -16.39 -1.38
C GLU A 86 5.94 -16.02 -2.86
N LYS A 87 5.75 -14.74 -3.19
CA LYS A 87 5.73 -14.22 -4.56
C LYS A 87 7.08 -13.70 -5.05
N GLY A 88 8.16 -14.02 -4.32
CA GLY A 88 9.54 -13.73 -4.72
C GLY A 88 10.11 -12.42 -4.20
N ALA A 89 9.46 -11.78 -3.23
CA ALA A 89 9.95 -10.59 -2.55
C ALA A 89 10.23 -10.89 -1.06
N PRO A 90 11.36 -11.57 -0.75
CA PRO A 90 11.65 -11.99 0.61
C PRO A 90 12.06 -10.81 1.52
N MET A 91 11.95 -11.02 2.83
CA MET A 91 12.63 -10.16 3.80
C MET A 91 14.15 -10.23 3.58
N THR A 92 14.82 -9.09 3.64
CA THR A 92 16.26 -8.95 3.45
C THR A 92 16.83 -8.02 4.52
N ASP A 93 17.90 -8.44 5.19
CA ASP A 93 18.63 -7.59 6.13
C ASP A 93 19.50 -6.61 5.34
N LEU A 94 19.13 -5.33 5.40
CA LEU A 94 19.80 -4.28 4.64
C LEU A 94 21.32 -4.22 4.90
N ALA A 95 21.75 -4.48 6.14
CA ALA A 95 23.15 -4.38 6.52
C ALA A 95 23.94 -5.66 6.21
N ALA A 96 23.31 -6.83 6.34
CA ALA A 96 23.98 -8.11 6.10
C ALA A 96 24.01 -8.52 4.62
N ASP A 97 22.92 -8.24 3.90
CA ASP A 97 22.67 -8.85 2.59
C ASP A 97 22.99 -7.90 1.42
N MET A 98 23.09 -6.58 1.68
CA MET A 98 23.33 -5.59 0.63
C MET A 98 24.77 -5.09 0.60
N ALA A 99 25.36 -5.03 -0.59
CA ALA A 99 26.64 -4.38 -0.83
C ALA A 99 26.43 -2.86 -0.99
N TRP A 100 27.04 -2.06 -0.12
CA TRP A 100 26.97 -0.60 -0.23
C TRP A 100 28.35 -0.03 -0.54
N LEU A 101 28.56 0.43 -1.77
CA LEU A 101 29.78 1.12 -2.17
C LEU A 101 29.58 2.63 -2.05
N THR A 102 30.44 3.28 -1.28
CA THR A 102 30.47 4.74 -1.12
C THR A 102 31.82 5.28 -1.57
N PRO A 103 32.00 6.61 -1.67
CA PRO A 103 33.34 7.19 -1.90
C PRO A 103 34.37 6.81 -0.81
N ALA A 104 33.93 6.43 0.39
CA ALA A 104 34.80 5.95 1.47
C ALA A 104 35.12 4.44 1.38
N GLY A 105 34.63 3.76 0.34
CA GLY A 105 34.79 2.31 0.14
C GLY A 105 33.53 1.53 0.46
N TRP A 106 33.70 0.21 0.56
CA TRP A 106 32.63 -0.74 0.88
C TRP A 106 32.20 -0.61 2.34
N GLY A 107 30.90 -0.50 2.57
CA GLY A 107 30.30 -0.57 3.90
C GLY A 107 30.52 -1.94 4.54
N VAL A 108 30.74 -1.94 5.86
CA VAL A 108 30.83 -3.18 6.65
C VAL A 108 29.46 -3.85 6.66
N ARG A 109 29.44 -5.16 6.36
CA ARG A 109 28.24 -5.97 6.50
C ARG A 109 28.19 -6.61 7.89
N PHE A 110 27.03 -6.54 8.52
CA PHE A 110 26.78 -7.11 9.83
C PHE A 110 25.29 -7.45 9.97
N LYS A 111 24.97 -8.44 10.81
CA LYS A 111 23.58 -8.76 11.13
C LYS A 111 22.91 -7.60 11.84
N SER A 112 21.74 -7.20 11.37
CA SER A 112 20.95 -6.10 11.90
C SER A 112 19.47 -6.47 11.92
N ASP A 113 18.68 -5.67 12.63
CA ASP A 113 17.22 -5.78 12.61
C ASP A 113 16.58 -4.90 11.52
N PHE A 114 17.37 -4.39 10.57
CA PHE A 114 16.91 -3.56 9.46
C PHE A 114 16.37 -4.40 8.29
N GLY A 115 15.32 -5.18 8.58
CA GLY A 115 14.61 -5.98 7.58
C GLY A 115 13.79 -5.12 6.62
N ILE A 116 14.21 -5.07 5.36
CA ILE A 116 13.47 -4.47 4.24
C ILE A 116 12.92 -5.57 3.33
N ILE A 117 12.03 -5.21 2.40
CA ILE A 117 11.60 -6.12 1.33
C ILE A 117 11.92 -5.49 -0.02
N PRO A 118 12.96 -5.96 -0.74
CA PRO A 118 13.16 -5.64 -2.14
C PRO A 118 11.98 -6.17 -2.95
N VAL A 119 11.24 -5.29 -3.62
CA VAL A 119 9.97 -5.65 -4.28
C VAL A 119 9.74 -4.74 -5.46
N SER A 120 9.20 -5.27 -6.56
CA SER A 120 8.77 -4.40 -7.66
C SER A 120 7.55 -3.59 -7.23
N ARG A 121 7.43 -2.37 -7.76
CA ARG A 121 6.27 -1.53 -7.47
C ARG A 121 4.96 -2.20 -7.91
N ASP A 122 5.00 -2.88 -9.05
CA ASP A 122 3.85 -3.58 -9.63
C ASP A 122 3.35 -4.72 -8.72
N LEU A 123 4.27 -5.50 -8.13
CA LEU A 123 3.92 -6.59 -7.21
C LEU A 123 3.35 -6.07 -5.89
N LEU A 124 4.02 -5.07 -5.30
CA LEU A 124 3.56 -4.47 -4.04
C LEU A 124 2.18 -3.82 -4.18
N GLU A 125 2.00 -3.00 -5.22
CA GLU A 125 0.74 -2.31 -5.46
C GLU A 125 -0.38 -3.29 -5.79
N PHE A 126 -0.11 -4.34 -6.56
CA PHE A 126 -1.09 -5.39 -6.85
C PHE A 126 -1.61 -6.04 -5.56
N TRP A 127 -0.74 -6.55 -4.68
CA TRP A 127 -1.20 -7.26 -3.49
C TRP A 127 -1.87 -6.36 -2.46
N VAL A 128 -1.39 -5.12 -2.29
CA VAL A 128 -2.09 -4.14 -1.45
C VAL A 128 -3.47 -3.86 -2.05
N ARG A 129 -3.56 -3.57 -3.36
CA ARG A 129 -4.83 -3.32 -4.03
C ARG A 129 -5.80 -4.49 -3.91
N SER A 130 -5.34 -5.72 -4.16
CA SER A 130 -6.17 -6.92 -4.08
C SER A 130 -6.75 -7.11 -2.68
N ARG A 131 -5.98 -6.85 -1.63
CA ARG A 131 -6.48 -6.89 -0.25
C ARG A 131 -7.42 -5.73 0.07
N THR A 132 -7.14 -4.53 -0.41
CA THR A 132 -8.04 -3.37 -0.27
C THR A 132 -9.38 -3.61 -0.96
N ALA A 133 -9.37 -4.17 -2.17
CA ALA A 133 -10.58 -4.47 -2.95
C ALA A 133 -11.41 -5.63 -2.39
N ALA A 134 -10.81 -6.50 -1.59
CA ALA A 134 -11.52 -7.58 -0.90
C ALA A 134 -12.32 -7.10 0.33
N LEU A 135 -12.12 -5.84 0.76
CA LEU A 135 -12.86 -5.26 1.89
C LEU A 135 -14.28 -4.89 1.43
N PRO A 136 -15.34 -5.35 2.12
CA PRO A 136 -16.72 -5.17 1.65
C PRO A 136 -17.18 -3.70 1.65
N GLN A 137 -16.54 -2.83 2.43
CA GLN A 137 -16.83 -1.39 2.47
C GLN A 137 -16.18 -0.61 1.32
N VAL A 138 -15.23 -1.23 0.58
CA VAL A 138 -14.43 -0.57 -0.45
C VAL A 138 -14.96 -0.88 -1.84
N GLU A 139 -15.09 0.18 -2.65
CA GLU A 139 -15.45 0.08 -4.06
C GLU A 139 -14.46 0.87 -4.91
N PHE A 140 -14.14 0.36 -6.10
CA PHE A 140 -13.33 1.05 -7.11
C PHE A 140 -14.23 1.53 -8.24
N ILE A 141 -14.02 2.78 -8.69
CA ILE A 141 -14.69 3.39 -9.84
C ILE A 141 -13.64 3.95 -10.80
#